data_AF-A0A2E6E214-F1
#
_entry.id   AF-A0A2E6E214-F1
#
_cell.length_a   1.000
_cell.length_b   1.000
_cell.length_c   1.000
_cell.angle_alpha   90.00
_cell.angle_beta   90.00
_cell.angle_gamma   90.00
#
_symmetry.space_group_name_H-M   'P 1'
#
loop_
_entity.id
_entity.type
_entity.pdbx_description
1 polymer ?
#
loop_
_entity_poly.entity_id
_entity_poly.type
_entity_poly.pdbx_seq_one_letter_code
_entity_poly.pdbx_strand_id
1 'polypeptide(L)'
;MKLHGVINASHDSLAEFSIALTVDEALSRAKELIQHGCVGIDLGAAGSTQYADRVNTDEEWGRLEGKIEAISALGIELSIDTWNPEIMERALDAGANFMNASDGLQNPSMIDLAADREVPVVLPFLNGNDPKSLEFISGDPLETILPWFEKTLEKLEKSGIKKSQLILDPGTGFGPADWAWEERFKFQERIYRNLDRLRVFELPIYIALPWKMEDGRRELLDILLEVGFDYGRTHVPKQVLDASREILDK
;
A
#
# COMPACT_ATOMS: atom_id res chain seq x y z
N MET A 1 -13.92 -4.61 6.05
CA MET A 1 -12.56 -4.11 5.78
C MET A 1 -11.63 -4.43 6.95
N LYS A 2 -10.38 -4.74 6.64
CA LYS A 2 -9.22 -4.76 7.53
C LYS A 2 -8.43 -3.45 7.33
N LEU A 3 -7.79 -2.93 8.37
CA LEU A 3 -6.98 -1.72 8.26
C LEU A 3 -5.51 -2.00 8.59
N HIS A 4 -4.61 -1.53 7.73
CA HIS A 4 -3.18 -1.43 7.98
C HIS A 4 -2.81 0.01 8.31
N GLY A 5 -2.20 0.20 9.47
CA GLY A 5 -1.75 1.51 9.92
C GLY A 5 -0.40 1.86 9.31
N VAL A 6 -0.26 3.07 8.76
CA VAL A 6 0.99 3.51 8.13
C VAL A 6 1.99 4.02 9.17
N ILE A 7 3.22 3.53 9.09
CA ILE A 7 4.39 4.08 9.79
C ILE A 7 5.46 4.41 8.75
N ASN A 8 5.92 5.66 8.73
CA ASN A 8 6.98 6.09 7.85
C ASN A 8 8.29 6.26 8.65
N ALA A 9 9.32 5.48 8.33
CA ALA A 9 10.64 5.55 8.94
C ALA A 9 11.59 6.50 8.20
N SER A 10 11.03 7.48 7.48
CA SER A 10 11.76 8.44 6.66
C SER A 10 11.27 9.89 6.90
N HIS A 11 12.16 10.85 6.66
CA HIS A 11 11.88 12.27 6.86
C HIS A 11 11.04 12.91 5.74
N ASP A 12 10.82 12.20 4.63
CA ASP A 12 10.24 12.70 3.38
C ASP A 12 8.72 12.49 3.27
N SER A 13 8.07 11.99 4.34
CA SER A 13 6.63 11.77 4.33
C SER A 13 5.85 13.08 4.42
N LEU A 14 4.85 13.23 3.54
CA LEU A 14 3.90 14.36 3.56
C LEU A 14 2.96 14.32 4.78
N ALA A 15 2.83 13.18 5.44
CA ALA A 15 2.09 13.02 6.68
C ALA A 15 3.08 13.05 7.85
N GLU A 16 3.59 14.24 8.20
CA GLU A 16 4.66 14.41 9.21
C GLU A 16 4.37 13.70 10.54
N PHE A 17 3.10 13.67 10.96
CA PHE A 17 2.66 12.99 12.19
C PHE A 17 2.77 11.46 12.16
N SER A 18 3.03 10.87 10.99
CA SER A 18 3.23 9.43 10.82
C SER A 18 4.71 9.02 10.80
N ILE A 19 5.62 10.00 10.87
CA ILE A 19 7.05 9.77 10.88
C ILE A 19 7.47 9.19 12.23
N ALA A 20 8.20 8.08 12.20
CA ALA A 20 8.77 7.43 13.37
C ALA A 20 10.19 6.94 13.05
N LEU A 21 11.20 7.66 13.57
CA LEU A 21 12.60 7.49 13.16
C LEU A 21 13.35 6.54 14.08
N THR A 22 12.91 6.41 15.32
CA THR A 22 13.48 5.50 16.32
C THR A 22 12.63 4.24 16.49
N VAL A 23 13.23 3.20 17.07
CA VAL A 23 12.51 1.95 17.40
C VAL A 23 11.36 2.20 18.36
N ASP A 24 11.58 3.01 19.40
CA ASP A 24 10.57 3.32 20.41
C ASP A 24 9.39 4.11 19.82
N GLU A 25 9.66 5.08 18.95
CA GLU A 25 8.61 5.82 18.24
C GLU A 25 7.77 4.90 17.35
N ALA A 26 8.43 4.02 16.58
CA ALA A 26 7.73 3.11 15.67
C ALA A 26 6.89 2.10 16.45
N LEU A 27 7.41 1.56 17.54
CA LEU A 27 6.68 0.63 18.41
C LEU A 27 5.50 1.32 19.11
N SER A 28 5.70 2.54 19.61
CA SER A 28 4.64 3.34 20.24
C SER A 28 3.51 3.62 19.24
N ARG A 29 3.88 4.05 18.03
CA ARG A 29 2.94 4.33 16.95
C ARG A 29 2.19 3.08 16.49
N ALA A 30 2.86 1.94 16.39
CA ALA A 30 2.22 0.67 16.05
C ALA A 30 1.14 0.29 17.08
N LYS A 31 1.44 0.40 18.37
CA LYS A 31 0.48 0.13 19.46
C LYS A 31 -0.71 1.07 19.41
N GLU A 32 -0.49 2.36 19.14
CA GLU A 32 -1.56 3.35 18.97
C GLU A 32 -2.48 2.99 17.79
N LEU A 33 -1.91 2.68 16.63
CA LEU A 33 -2.65 2.30 15.42
C LEU A 33 -3.50 1.04 15.65
N ILE A 34 -2.96 0.03 16.34
CA ILE A 34 -3.69 -1.18 16.73
C ILE A 34 -4.84 -0.84 17.69
N GLN A 35 -4.59 -0.01 18.71
CA GLN A 35 -5.62 0.46 19.64
C GLN A 35 -6.75 1.21 18.91
N HIS A 36 -6.42 1.86 17.79
CA HIS A 36 -7.37 2.56 16.95
C HIS A 36 -8.07 1.67 15.90
N GLY A 37 -7.85 0.36 15.94
CA GLY A 37 -8.58 -0.63 15.13
C GLY A 37 -7.84 -1.15 13.91
N CYS A 38 -6.55 -0.84 13.74
CA CYS A 38 -5.74 -1.51 12.73
C CYS A 38 -5.47 -2.97 13.13
N VAL A 39 -5.53 -3.88 12.16
CA VAL A 39 -5.18 -5.29 12.33
C VAL A 39 -3.70 -5.56 12.02
N GLY A 40 -3.06 -4.61 11.36
CA GLY A 40 -1.67 -4.70 10.95
C GLY A 40 -1.03 -3.33 10.75
N ILE A 41 0.25 -3.34 10.44
CA ILE A 41 1.07 -2.16 10.18
C ILE A 41 1.69 -2.30 8.79
N ASP A 42 1.71 -1.20 8.05
CA ASP A 42 2.49 -1.05 6.82
C ASP A 42 3.62 -0.06 7.09
N LEU A 43 4.85 -0.57 7.12
CA LEU A 43 6.08 0.14 7.46
C LEU A 43 6.90 0.39 6.20
N GLY A 44 7.15 1.67 5.89
CA GLY A 44 8.02 2.08 4.78
C GLY A 44 9.16 2.97 5.25
N ALA A 45 10.33 2.87 4.62
CA ALA A 45 11.52 3.68 4.94
C ALA A 45 12.07 4.50 3.76
N ALA A 46 11.44 4.39 2.61
CA ALA A 46 11.73 5.15 1.41
C ALA A 46 10.43 5.77 0.89
N GLY A 47 10.38 7.10 0.76
CA GLY A 47 9.22 7.74 0.17
C GLY A 47 8.99 7.27 -1.26
N SER A 48 7.76 6.88 -1.56
CA SER A 48 7.31 6.46 -2.90
C SER A 48 6.92 7.64 -3.80
N THR A 49 6.97 8.87 -3.28
CA THR A 49 6.79 10.07 -4.11
C THR A 49 8.03 10.32 -4.95
N GLN A 50 7.89 10.94 -6.12
CA GLN A 50 9.04 11.30 -6.95
C GLN A 50 9.98 12.34 -6.31
N TYR A 51 9.52 13.06 -5.29
CA TYR A 51 10.31 14.08 -4.58
C TYR A 51 11.18 13.44 -3.48
N ALA A 52 10.89 12.20 -3.10
CA ALA A 52 11.70 11.46 -2.15
C ALA A 52 13.02 11.03 -2.79
N ASP A 53 14.12 11.18 -2.05
CA ASP A 53 15.43 10.71 -2.50
C ASP A 53 15.45 9.20 -2.69
N ARG A 54 16.22 8.70 -3.67
CA ARG A 54 16.56 7.28 -3.71
C ARG A 54 17.64 7.04 -2.66
N VAL A 55 17.25 6.38 -1.58
CA VAL A 55 18.19 5.87 -0.58
C VAL A 55 18.82 4.58 -1.09
N ASN A 56 20.07 4.33 -0.70
CA ASN A 56 20.70 3.05 -0.96
C ASN A 56 20.15 1.97 -0.01
N THR A 57 20.38 0.69 -0.34
CA THR A 57 19.89 -0.44 0.46
C THR A 57 20.32 -0.37 1.93
N ASP A 58 21.58 -0.06 2.22
CA ASP A 58 22.06 -0.05 3.61
C ASP A 58 21.43 1.07 4.44
N GLU A 59 21.17 2.22 3.82
CA GLU A 59 20.46 3.34 4.45
C GLU A 59 18.99 3.01 4.69
N GLU A 60 18.29 2.44 3.70
CA GLU A 60 16.91 1.97 3.87
C GLU A 60 16.81 0.90 4.96
N TRP A 61 17.75 -0.06 4.97
CA TRP A 61 17.81 -1.09 6.00
C TRP A 61 18.07 -0.51 7.38
N GLY A 62 19.04 0.41 7.54
CA GLY A 62 19.32 1.05 8.82
C GLY A 62 18.14 1.84 9.40
N ARG A 63 17.20 2.27 8.53
CA ARG A 63 15.93 2.88 8.96
C ARG A 63 14.89 1.85 9.40
N LEU A 64 14.95 0.62 8.93
CA LEU A 64 13.97 -0.45 9.21
C LEU A 64 14.41 -1.41 10.31
N GLU A 65 15.70 -1.69 10.39
CA GLU A 65 16.31 -2.60 11.35
C GLU A 65 15.93 -2.23 12.78
N GLY A 66 15.68 -3.24 13.61
CA GLY A 66 15.16 -3.09 14.97
C GLY A 66 13.69 -2.65 15.06
N LYS A 67 13.19 -1.81 14.14
CA LYS A 67 11.75 -1.46 14.08
C LYS A 67 10.92 -2.67 13.69
N ILE A 68 11.37 -3.40 12.66
CA ILE A 68 10.70 -4.64 12.20
C ILE A 68 10.64 -5.65 13.34
N GLU A 69 11.76 -5.93 14.01
CA GLU A 69 11.84 -6.88 15.12
C GLU A 69 10.92 -6.47 16.30
N ALA A 70 10.92 -5.19 16.65
CA ALA A 70 10.10 -4.67 17.75
C ALA A 70 8.60 -4.75 17.43
N ILE A 71 8.20 -4.45 16.19
CA ILE A 71 6.79 -4.48 15.76
C ILE A 71 6.32 -5.92 15.53
N SER A 72 7.16 -6.79 14.96
CA SER A 72 6.81 -8.20 14.70
C SER A 72 6.53 -8.96 16.00
N ALA A 73 7.22 -8.62 17.10
CA ALA A 73 6.97 -9.16 18.43
C ALA A 73 5.54 -8.90 18.97
N LEU A 74 4.76 -8.00 18.35
CA LEU A 74 3.35 -7.77 18.67
C LEU A 74 2.41 -8.87 18.11
N GLY A 75 2.90 -9.73 17.20
CA GLY A 75 2.12 -10.84 16.64
C GLY A 75 1.01 -10.42 15.68
N ILE A 76 1.19 -9.28 15.00
CA ILE A 76 0.24 -8.70 14.03
C ILE A 76 0.66 -8.95 12.58
N GLU A 77 -0.20 -8.59 11.63
CA GLU A 77 0.21 -8.44 10.22
C GLU A 77 1.22 -7.27 10.13
N LEU A 78 2.45 -7.54 9.67
CA LEU A 78 3.51 -6.54 9.46
C LEU A 78 3.92 -6.56 7.99
N SER A 79 3.40 -5.58 7.26
CA SER A 79 3.69 -5.27 5.87
C SER A 79 4.86 -4.33 5.75
N ILE A 80 5.77 -4.62 4.82
CA ILE A 80 6.87 -3.72 4.46
C ILE A 80 6.61 -3.15 3.06
N ASP A 81 6.58 -1.83 2.98
CA ASP A 81 6.44 -1.05 1.75
C ASP A 81 7.84 -0.77 1.20
N THR A 82 8.25 -1.55 0.20
CA THR A 82 9.51 -1.35 -0.50
C THR A 82 9.45 -1.86 -1.94
N TRP A 83 10.22 -1.24 -2.83
CA TRP A 83 10.49 -1.74 -4.19
C TRP A 83 11.81 -2.52 -4.27
N ASN A 84 12.56 -2.62 -3.18
CA ASN A 84 13.89 -3.22 -3.15
C ASN A 84 13.81 -4.68 -2.67
N PRO A 85 14.08 -5.68 -3.53
CA PRO A 85 14.00 -7.10 -3.14
C PRO A 85 14.91 -7.45 -1.95
N GLU A 86 16.08 -6.83 -1.85
CA GLU A 86 17.03 -7.09 -0.76
C GLU A 86 16.48 -6.58 0.58
N ILE A 87 15.78 -5.44 0.59
CA ILE A 87 15.11 -4.93 1.79
C ILE A 87 13.96 -5.83 2.18
N MET A 88 13.16 -6.25 1.20
CA MET A 88 12.04 -7.16 1.42
C MET A 88 12.52 -8.49 2.01
N GLU A 89 13.61 -9.06 1.49
CA GLU A 89 14.20 -10.31 2.01
C GLU A 89 14.65 -10.15 3.47
N ARG A 90 15.47 -9.13 3.75
CA ARG A 90 15.95 -8.83 5.12
C ARG A 90 14.79 -8.57 6.09
N ALA A 91 13.74 -7.91 5.62
CA ALA A 91 12.54 -7.66 6.40
C ALA A 91 11.79 -8.93 6.79
N LEU A 92 11.59 -9.85 5.84
CA LEU A 92 10.94 -11.13 6.10
C LEU A 92 11.78 -11.97 7.06
N ASP A 93 13.10 -11.96 6.92
CA ASP A 93 14.02 -12.62 7.86
C ASP A 93 13.97 -12.01 9.28
N ALA A 94 13.73 -10.71 9.40
CA ALA A 94 13.55 -10.01 10.67
C ALA A 94 12.13 -10.13 11.27
N GLY A 95 11.23 -10.89 10.62
CA GLY A 95 9.91 -11.23 11.16
C GLY A 95 8.74 -10.45 10.58
N ALA A 96 8.92 -9.66 9.51
CA ALA A 96 7.78 -9.24 8.70
C ALA A 96 7.07 -10.47 8.10
N ASN A 97 5.77 -10.36 7.88
CA ASN A 97 4.95 -11.50 7.43
C ASN A 97 3.96 -11.11 6.31
N PHE A 98 4.22 -9.98 5.65
CA PHE A 98 3.37 -9.43 4.61
C PHE A 98 4.26 -8.56 3.69
N MET A 99 4.08 -8.68 2.39
CA MET A 99 4.84 -7.91 1.40
C MET A 99 3.94 -6.84 0.78
N ASN A 100 4.35 -5.58 0.83
CA ASN A 100 3.78 -4.54 -0.03
C ASN A 100 4.80 -4.24 -1.13
N ALA A 101 4.67 -4.97 -2.24
CA ALA A 101 5.65 -5.01 -3.32
C ALA A 101 5.49 -3.77 -4.21
N SER A 102 5.99 -2.64 -3.74
CA SER A 102 5.89 -1.33 -4.41
C SER A 102 6.61 -1.27 -5.76
N ASP A 103 7.31 -2.32 -6.20
CA ASP A 103 7.81 -2.49 -7.56
C ASP A 103 6.76 -3.09 -8.53
N GLY A 104 5.57 -3.44 -8.03
CA GLY A 104 4.51 -4.10 -8.82
C GLY A 104 4.86 -5.53 -9.23
N LEU A 105 5.76 -6.20 -8.50
CA LEU A 105 6.33 -7.50 -8.85
C LEU A 105 6.93 -7.51 -10.27
N GLN A 106 7.59 -6.42 -10.65
CA GLN A 106 8.28 -6.31 -11.93
C GLN A 106 9.71 -6.86 -11.85
N ASN A 107 10.33 -6.84 -10.67
CA ASN A 107 11.67 -7.38 -10.44
C ASN A 107 11.63 -8.92 -10.27
N PRO A 108 12.39 -9.69 -11.07
CA PRO A 108 12.46 -11.14 -10.93
C PRO A 108 12.81 -11.61 -9.51
N SER A 109 13.73 -10.93 -8.81
CA SER A 109 14.10 -11.30 -7.45
C SER A 109 12.97 -11.07 -6.45
N MET A 110 12.10 -10.07 -6.67
CA MET A 110 10.91 -9.86 -5.83
C MET A 110 9.87 -10.96 -6.07
N ILE A 111 9.70 -11.39 -7.32
CA ILE A 111 8.82 -12.51 -7.70
C ILE A 111 9.31 -13.81 -7.05
N ASP A 112 10.60 -14.13 -7.18
CA ASP A 112 11.19 -15.34 -6.62
C ASP A 112 11.03 -15.35 -5.08
N LEU A 113 11.26 -14.20 -4.42
CA LEU A 113 11.06 -14.05 -2.99
C LEU A 113 9.59 -14.26 -2.58
N ALA A 114 8.64 -13.68 -3.31
CA ALA A 114 7.21 -13.86 -3.05
C ALA A 114 6.77 -15.33 -3.21
N ALA A 115 7.34 -16.05 -4.18
CA ALA A 115 7.06 -17.47 -4.39
C ALA A 115 7.66 -18.35 -3.28
N ASP A 116 8.87 -18.04 -2.83
CA ASP A 116 9.58 -18.80 -1.79
C ASP A 116 8.98 -18.61 -0.39
N ARG A 117 8.62 -17.37 -0.05
CA ARG A 117 8.23 -17.01 1.33
C ARG A 117 6.77 -17.31 1.66
N GLU A 118 5.93 -17.50 0.65
CA GLU A 118 4.51 -17.89 0.78
C GLU A 118 3.66 -16.97 1.68
N VAL A 119 4.05 -15.71 1.85
CA VAL A 119 3.32 -14.69 2.61
C VAL A 119 2.31 -13.94 1.73
N PRO A 120 1.31 -13.23 2.30
CA PRO A 120 0.47 -12.32 1.53
C PRO A 120 1.26 -11.20 0.86
N VAL A 121 0.86 -10.83 -0.35
CA VAL A 121 1.54 -9.85 -1.19
C VAL A 121 0.53 -8.85 -1.77
N VAL A 122 0.68 -7.57 -1.42
CA VAL A 122 0.04 -6.48 -2.15
C VAL A 122 0.74 -6.31 -3.49
N LEU A 123 -0.03 -6.45 -4.57
CA LEU A 123 0.37 -6.23 -5.95
C LEU A 123 -0.21 -4.90 -6.43
N PRO A 124 0.55 -3.80 -6.33
CA PRO A 124 0.15 -2.53 -6.87
C PRO A 124 0.27 -2.48 -8.40
N PHE A 125 -0.76 -1.95 -9.04
CA PHE A 125 -0.70 -1.50 -10.42
C PHE A 125 0.25 -0.30 -10.53
N LEU A 126 1.18 -0.38 -11.48
CA LEU A 126 2.08 0.70 -11.84
C LEU A 126 1.95 0.97 -13.35
N ASN A 127 1.56 2.19 -13.72
CA ASN A 127 1.61 2.64 -15.11
C ASN A 127 3.01 3.18 -15.46
N GLY A 128 4.01 2.33 -15.35
CA GLY A 128 5.42 2.70 -15.50
C GLY A 128 6.34 1.64 -14.88
N ASN A 129 7.65 1.88 -14.94
CA ASN A 129 8.64 0.91 -14.45
C ASN A 129 8.73 0.89 -12.91
N ASP A 130 8.48 2.03 -12.26
CA ASP A 130 8.52 2.15 -10.80
C ASP A 130 7.61 3.31 -10.31
N PRO A 131 7.30 3.40 -9.00
CA PRO A 131 6.47 4.47 -8.44
C PRO A 131 6.98 5.90 -8.71
N LYS A 132 8.26 6.09 -9.06
CA LYS A 132 8.88 7.40 -9.34
C LYS A 132 8.89 7.75 -10.83
N SER A 133 8.40 6.87 -11.71
CA SER A 133 8.43 7.02 -13.17
C SER A 133 7.09 6.64 -13.81
N LEU A 134 5.99 7.06 -13.16
CA LEU A 134 4.64 6.78 -13.63
C LEU A 134 4.20 7.72 -14.75
N GLU A 135 3.52 7.16 -15.74
CA GLU A 135 2.94 7.88 -16.87
C GLU A 135 1.46 8.21 -16.60
N PHE A 136 0.98 9.30 -17.20
CA PHE A 136 -0.44 9.66 -17.16
C PHE A 136 -1.26 8.63 -17.95
N ILE A 137 -2.41 8.23 -17.39
CA ILE A 137 -3.41 7.46 -18.13
C ILE A 137 -4.45 8.42 -18.70
N SER A 138 -4.62 8.41 -20.02
CA SER A 138 -5.70 9.12 -20.69
C SER A 138 -6.92 8.22 -20.87
N GLY A 139 -8.13 8.75 -20.71
CA GLY A 139 -9.38 7.98 -20.86
C GLY A 139 -9.82 7.28 -19.57
N ASP A 140 -10.49 6.13 -19.70
CA ASP A 140 -10.94 5.35 -18.54
C ASP A 140 -9.76 4.54 -17.97
N PRO A 141 -9.32 4.80 -16.71
CA PRO A 141 -8.19 4.09 -16.13
C PRO A 141 -8.38 2.57 -16.06
N LEU A 142 -9.62 2.08 -15.96
CA LEU A 142 -9.85 0.64 -15.88
C LEU A 142 -9.64 -0.09 -17.22
N GLU A 143 -9.65 0.62 -18.35
CA GLU A 143 -9.25 0.04 -19.64
C GLU A 143 -7.75 -0.25 -19.70
N THR A 144 -6.96 0.34 -18.80
CA THR A 144 -5.51 0.08 -18.67
C THR A 144 -5.23 -0.89 -17.52
N ILE A 145 -5.88 -0.70 -16.37
CA ILE A 145 -5.63 -1.47 -15.14
C ILE A 145 -6.07 -2.93 -15.28
N LEU A 146 -7.26 -3.20 -15.88
CA LEU A 146 -7.77 -4.58 -15.98
C LEU A 146 -6.88 -5.47 -16.87
N PRO A 147 -6.51 -5.06 -18.11
CA PRO A 147 -5.60 -5.88 -18.93
C PRO A 147 -4.22 -6.04 -18.31
N TRP A 148 -3.74 -5.03 -17.56
CA TRP A 148 -2.47 -5.14 -16.84
C TRP A 148 -2.53 -6.24 -15.78
N PHE A 149 -3.56 -6.26 -14.92
CA PHE A 149 -3.72 -7.29 -13.91
C PHE A 149 -3.89 -8.68 -14.53
N GLU A 150 -4.70 -8.82 -15.59
CA GLU A 150 -4.87 -10.09 -16.30
C GLU A 150 -3.52 -10.67 -16.74
N LYS A 151 -2.71 -9.86 -17.46
CA LYS A 151 -1.39 -10.28 -17.94
C LYS A 151 -0.40 -10.54 -16.80
N THR A 152 -0.41 -9.71 -15.76
CA THR A 152 0.52 -9.82 -14.63
C THR A 152 0.21 -11.06 -13.81
N LEU A 153 -1.06 -11.33 -13.49
CA LEU A 153 -1.47 -12.51 -12.73
C LEU A 153 -1.10 -13.81 -13.45
N GLU A 154 -1.30 -13.89 -14.78
CA GLU A 154 -0.86 -15.05 -15.57
C GLU A 154 0.66 -15.26 -15.52
N LYS A 155 1.44 -14.19 -15.47
CA LYS A 155 2.91 -14.26 -15.34
C LYS A 155 3.30 -14.78 -13.95
N LEU A 156 2.70 -14.24 -12.90
CA LEU A 156 3.04 -14.57 -11.51
C LEU A 156 2.64 -16.01 -11.16
N GLU A 157 1.52 -16.50 -11.69
CA GLU A 157 1.11 -17.90 -11.52
C GLU A 157 2.15 -18.86 -12.12
N LYS A 158 2.69 -18.55 -13.31
CA LYS A 158 3.77 -19.34 -13.94
C LYS A 158 5.08 -19.31 -13.16
N SER A 159 5.30 -18.27 -12.35
CA SER A 159 6.44 -18.15 -11.44
C SER A 159 6.24 -18.86 -10.10
N GLY A 160 5.09 -19.49 -9.87
CA GLY A 160 4.81 -20.28 -8.66
C GLY A 160 4.16 -19.51 -7.51
N ILE A 161 3.86 -18.21 -7.69
CA ILE A 161 3.10 -17.45 -6.69
C ILE A 161 1.66 -17.92 -6.70
N LYS A 162 1.14 -18.34 -5.54
CA LYS A 162 -0.23 -18.81 -5.41
C LYS A 162 -1.20 -17.63 -5.47
N LYS A 163 -2.29 -17.78 -6.20
CA LYS A 163 -3.38 -16.79 -6.25
C LYS A 163 -3.83 -16.34 -4.86
N SER A 164 -3.89 -17.25 -3.88
CA SER A 164 -4.28 -16.96 -2.49
C SER A 164 -3.33 -16.02 -1.72
N GLN A 165 -2.11 -15.79 -2.21
CA GLN A 165 -1.18 -14.82 -1.63
C GLN A 165 -1.48 -13.40 -2.09
N LEU A 166 -2.05 -13.23 -3.28
CA LEU A 166 -2.11 -11.95 -3.97
C LEU A 166 -3.28 -11.10 -3.49
N ILE A 167 -3.02 -9.81 -3.38
CA ILE A 167 -3.99 -8.77 -3.05
C ILE A 167 -3.80 -7.64 -4.04
N LEU A 168 -4.87 -7.19 -4.70
CA LEU A 168 -4.78 -6.19 -5.76
C LEU A 168 -4.83 -4.78 -5.20
N ASP A 169 -3.88 -3.92 -5.59
CA ASP A 169 -3.96 -2.49 -5.35
C ASP A 169 -4.02 -1.75 -6.70
N PRO A 170 -5.10 -1.01 -7.03
CA PRO A 170 -5.24 -0.31 -8.30
C PRO A 170 -4.26 0.87 -8.49
N GLY A 171 -3.38 1.13 -7.54
CA GLY A 171 -2.28 2.08 -7.66
C GLY A 171 -2.68 3.54 -7.46
N THR A 172 -3.83 3.81 -6.83
CA THR A 172 -4.35 5.19 -6.66
C THR A 172 -3.58 6.03 -5.65
N GLY A 173 -2.76 5.38 -4.81
CA GLY A 173 -1.79 6.03 -3.93
C GLY A 173 -0.64 6.69 -4.71
N PHE A 174 -0.31 6.15 -5.88
CA PHE A 174 0.77 6.65 -6.73
C PHE A 174 0.28 7.63 -7.80
N GLY A 175 1.20 8.33 -8.44
CA GLY A 175 0.89 9.18 -9.57
C GLY A 175 2.09 9.97 -10.11
N PRO A 176 1.99 10.49 -11.34
CA PRO A 176 3.02 11.29 -11.99
C PRO A 176 3.34 12.61 -11.29
N ALA A 177 4.45 13.22 -11.75
CA ALA A 177 4.87 14.55 -11.34
C ALA A 177 3.85 15.60 -11.70
N ASP A 178 3.64 16.52 -10.76
CA ASP A 178 2.83 17.72 -10.97
C ASP A 178 1.38 17.43 -11.39
N TRP A 179 0.85 16.25 -11.03
CA TRP A 179 -0.52 15.88 -11.33
C TRP A 179 -1.50 16.82 -10.64
N ALA A 180 -2.16 17.66 -11.43
CA ALA A 180 -3.16 18.60 -10.95
C ALA A 180 -4.22 17.85 -10.11
N TRP A 181 -4.50 18.37 -8.91
CA TRP A 181 -5.39 17.69 -7.96
C TRP A 181 -6.77 17.39 -8.56
N GLU A 182 -7.33 18.28 -9.36
CA GLU A 182 -8.63 18.06 -10.01
C GLU A 182 -8.62 16.84 -10.94
N GLU A 183 -7.53 16.66 -11.70
CA GLU A 183 -7.37 15.50 -12.59
C GLU A 183 -7.13 14.22 -11.78
N ARG A 184 -6.29 14.29 -10.75
CA ARG A 184 -6.04 13.17 -9.84
C ARG A 184 -7.31 12.74 -9.11
N PHE A 185 -8.13 13.70 -8.66
CA PHE A 185 -9.42 13.44 -8.03
C PHE A 185 -10.34 12.69 -9.00
N LYS A 186 -10.52 13.17 -10.23
CA LYS A 186 -11.37 12.50 -11.25
C LYS A 186 -10.87 11.09 -11.56
N PHE A 187 -9.54 10.91 -11.64
CA PHE A 187 -8.93 9.60 -11.82
C PHE A 187 -9.25 8.66 -10.65
N GLN A 188 -9.01 9.09 -9.42
CA GLN A 188 -9.26 8.30 -8.21
C GLN A 188 -10.75 7.98 -8.08
N GLU A 189 -11.62 8.97 -8.26
CA GLU A 189 -13.08 8.83 -8.21
C GLU A 189 -13.55 7.78 -9.22
N ARG A 190 -13.06 7.84 -10.47
CA ARG A 190 -13.43 6.88 -11.52
C ARG A 190 -13.07 5.45 -11.15
N ILE A 191 -11.86 5.24 -10.60
CA ILE A 191 -11.42 3.92 -10.12
C ILE A 191 -12.29 3.46 -8.95
N TYR A 192 -12.47 4.31 -7.93
CA TYR A 192 -13.17 3.94 -6.70
C TYR A 192 -14.65 3.59 -6.95
N ARG A 193 -15.33 4.34 -7.82
CA ARG A 193 -16.72 4.04 -8.22
C ARG A 193 -16.88 2.72 -8.99
N ASN A 194 -15.79 2.19 -9.55
CA ASN A 194 -15.79 1.00 -10.39
C ASN A 194 -14.87 -0.10 -9.82
N LEU A 195 -14.61 -0.06 -8.51
CA LEU A 195 -13.67 -0.98 -7.86
C LEU A 195 -14.19 -2.44 -7.90
N ASP A 196 -15.50 -2.61 -7.99
CA ASP A 196 -16.18 -3.88 -8.21
C ASP A 196 -15.72 -4.60 -9.49
N ARG A 197 -15.28 -3.87 -10.52
CA ARG A 197 -14.75 -4.47 -11.76
C ARG A 197 -13.47 -5.27 -11.53
N LEU A 198 -12.66 -4.93 -10.52
CA LEU A 198 -11.48 -5.73 -10.15
C LEU A 198 -11.86 -7.06 -9.48
N ARG A 199 -13.10 -7.20 -8.99
CA ARG A 199 -13.58 -8.45 -8.36
C ARG A 199 -13.67 -9.61 -9.35
N VAL A 200 -13.60 -9.35 -10.66
CA VAL A 200 -13.47 -10.38 -11.69
C VAL A 200 -12.28 -11.32 -11.44
N PHE A 201 -11.23 -10.83 -10.77
CA PHE A 201 -10.05 -11.63 -10.44
C PHE A 201 -10.25 -12.49 -9.19
N GLU A 202 -11.34 -12.31 -8.43
CA GLU A 202 -11.62 -13.03 -7.18
C GLU A 202 -10.50 -12.90 -6.14
N LEU A 203 -9.84 -11.74 -6.11
CA LEU A 203 -8.78 -11.41 -5.17
C LEU A 203 -9.23 -10.31 -4.22
N PRO A 204 -8.67 -10.24 -3.00
CA PRO A 204 -8.88 -9.11 -2.12
C PRO A 204 -8.34 -7.82 -2.73
N ILE A 205 -8.93 -6.69 -2.37
CA ILE A 205 -8.56 -5.36 -2.86
C ILE A 205 -7.99 -4.53 -1.70
N TYR A 206 -6.82 -3.94 -1.93
CA TYR A 206 -6.08 -3.07 -1.02
C TYR A 206 -6.10 -1.63 -1.54
N ILE A 207 -6.41 -0.67 -0.67
CA ILE A 207 -6.56 0.74 -1.06
C ILE A 207 -5.84 1.65 -0.07
N ALA A 208 -5.05 2.59 -0.60
CA ALA A 208 -4.56 3.74 0.14
C ALA A 208 -5.71 4.72 0.45
N LEU A 209 -6.04 4.87 1.74
CA LEU A 209 -7.12 5.72 2.20
C LEU A 209 -6.64 7.17 2.41
N PRO A 210 -7.47 8.17 2.08
CA PRO A 210 -7.15 9.56 2.32
C PRO A 210 -7.05 9.84 3.83
N TRP A 211 -6.00 10.57 4.22
CA TRP A 211 -5.83 11.04 5.60
C TRP A 211 -6.27 12.50 5.80
N LYS A 212 -6.31 13.27 4.71
CA LYS A 212 -6.96 14.60 4.64
C LYS A 212 -8.42 14.43 4.25
N MET A 213 -9.27 15.37 4.63
CA MET A 213 -10.72 15.33 4.30
C MET A 213 -11.16 16.48 3.40
N GLU A 214 -10.28 17.44 3.19
CA GLU A 214 -10.49 18.61 2.35
C GLU A 214 -10.32 18.27 0.85
N ASP A 215 -10.76 19.21 0.01
CA ASP A 215 -10.66 19.17 -1.45
C ASP A 215 -11.28 17.90 -2.09
N GLY A 216 -12.41 17.42 -1.57
CA GLY A 216 -13.10 16.23 -2.08
C GLY A 216 -12.53 14.90 -1.57
N ARG A 217 -11.50 14.88 -0.72
CA ARG A 217 -10.96 13.62 -0.19
C ARG A 217 -11.94 12.88 0.73
N ARG A 218 -12.81 13.60 1.44
CA ARG A 218 -13.91 12.96 2.17
C ARG A 218 -14.88 12.25 1.23
N GLU A 219 -15.22 12.87 0.10
CA GLU A 219 -16.07 12.25 -0.93
C GLU A 219 -15.44 10.97 -1.47
N LEU A 220 -14.14 10.97 -1.76
CA LEU A 220 -13.41 9.76 -2.18
C LEU A 220 -13.47 8.65 -1.13
N LEU A 221 -13.35 9.00 0.16
CA LEU A 221 -13.49 8.03 1.25
C LEU A 221 -14.91 7.46 1.31
N ASP A 222 -15.93 8.32 1.20
CA ASP A 222 -17.33 7.89 1.25
C ASP A 222 -17.63 6.92 0.09
N ILE A 223 -17.18 7.23 -1.14
CA ILE A 223 -17.30 6.32 -2.30
C ILE A 223 -16.65 4.97 -2.02
N LEU A 224 -15.43 4.95 -1.47
CA LEU A 224 -14.71 3.72 -1.15
C LEU A 224 -15.45 2.87 -0.11
N LEU A 225 -16.04 3.50 0.90
CA LEU A 225 -16.80 2.82 1.95
C LEU A 225 -18.13 2.28 1.42
N GLU A 226 -18.79 2.98 0.50
CA GLU A 226 -20.02 2.53 -0.16
C GLU A 226 -19.77 1.35 -1.12
N VAL A 227 -18.74 1.44 -1.97
CA VAL A 227 -18.41 0.39 -2.95
C VAL A 227 -17.78 -0.83 -2.27
N GLY A 228 -16.94 -0.61 -1.26
CA GLY A 228 -16.32 -1.65 -0.45
C GLY A 228 -14.98 -2.16 -0.96
N PHE A 229 -14.05 -2.37 -0.02
CA PHE A 229 -12.71 -2.93 -0.22
C PHE A 229 -12.35 -3.85 0.95
N ASP A 230 -11.31 -4.68 0.79
CA ASP A 230 -10.93 -5.67 1.82
C ASP A 230 -9.90 -5.11 2.79
N TYR A 231 -8.89 -4.41 2.28
CA TYR A 231 -7.80 -3.83 3.05
C TYR A 231 -7.69 -2.31 2.80
N GLY A 232 -7.61 -1.54 3.88
CA GLY A 232 -7.39 -0.10 3.83
C GLY A 232 -6.07 0.28 4.48
N ARG A 233 -5.20 0.97 3.75
CA ARG A 233 -3.97 1.55 4.26
C ARG A 233 -4.23 2.97 4.73
N THR A 234 -4.03 3.26 6.01
CA THR A 234 -4.42 4.55 6.59
C THR A 234 -3.46 5.09 7.64
N HIS A 235 -3.34 6.40 7.68
CA HIS A 235 -2.64 7.13 8.74
C HIS A 235 -3.56 7.42 9.94
N VAL A 236 -4.89 7.40 9.74
CA VAL A 236 -5.91 7.89 10.68
C VAL A 236 -7.07 6.90 10.78
N PRO A 237 -6.85 5.69 11.34
CA PRO A 237 -7.86 4.62 11.35
C PRO A 237 -9.18 4.98 12.05
N LYS A 238 -9.13 5.73 13.16
CA LYS A 238 -10.35 6.22 13.85
C LYS A 238 -11.29 6.97 12.91
N GLN A 239 -10.73 7.90 12.13
CA GLN A 239 -11.47 8.72 11.19
C GLN A 239 -12.13 7.90 10.08
N VAL A 240 -11.45 6.86 9.59
CA VAL A 240 -12.01 5.90 8.62
C VAL A 240 -13.16 5.11 9.24
N LEU A 241 -12.97 4.61 10.47
CA LEU A 241 -13.99 3.82 11.17
C LEU A 241 -15.22 4.67 11.54
N ASP A 242 -15.03 5.92 11.94
CA ASP A 242 -16.12 6.84 12.25
C ASP A 242 -16.92 7.18 10.99
N ALA A 243 -16.26 7.50 9.86
CA ALA A 243 -16.91 7.69 8.58
C ALA A 243 -17.69 6.43 8.12
N SER A 244 -17.12 5.24 8.34
CA SER A 244 -17.80 3.98 8.04
C SER A 244 -19.08 3.77 8.85
N ARG A 245 -19.09 4.16 10.14
CA ARG A 245 -20.30 4.09 10.98
C ARG A 245 -21.38 5.06 10.48
N GLU A 246 -20.99 6.28 10.14
CA GLU A 246 -21.91 7.30 9.60
C GLU A 246 -22.62 6.86 8.31
N ILE A 247 -21.99 6.00 7.50
CA ILE A 247 -22.60 5.45 6.27
C ILE A 247 -23.51 4.26 6.60
N LEU A 248 -23.12 3.38 7.53
CA LEU A 248 -23.91 2.22 7.93
C LEU A 248 -25.17 2.58 8.71
N ASP A 249 -25.17 3.72 9.39
CA ASP A 249 -26.32 4.23 10.16
C ASP A 249 -27.34 5.00 9.30
N LYS A 250 -27.09 5.18 7.99
CA LYS A 250 -28.00 5.83 7.02
C LYS A 250 -28.84 4.81 6.26
#